data_AF-A0A4R2LC02-F1
#
_entry.id   AF-A0A4R2LC02-F1
#
_cell.length_a   1.000
_cell.length_b   1.000
_cell.length_c   1.000
_cell.angle_alpha   90.00
_cell.angle_beta   90.00
_cell.angle_gamma   90.00
#
_symmetry.space_group_name_H-M   'P 1'
#
loop_
_entity.id
_entity.type
_entity.pdbx_description
1 polymer ?
#
loop_
_entity_poly.entity_id
_entity_poly.type
_entity_poly.pdbx_seq_one_letter_code
_entity_poly.pdbx_strand_id
1 'polypeptide(L)'
;MTRYIQNSGTVRIPVNRQTDIWRYQRVRSDFRKEYGREPEIYELARILGVSYKEVKALEKDAEWGHISSTETPVGDDEITLGELLPGCEGIEDDIIEEADREALKGILWPMVDELPGQQSTVIRARFKDELTLKEVGEMIGGAPDRAKQVGMKALRELRKPSRAEKLRPYMEQYIMAHAFNGCGVDTFNRTWTSSTERTALRVMERL
;
A
#
# COMPACT_ATOMS: atom_id res chain seq x y z
N MET A 1 28.03 -4.60 -33.24
CA MET A 1 26.55 -4.55 -33.30
C MET A 1 25.88 -5.45 -32.26
N THR A 2 26.36 -6.68 -32.01
CA THR A 2 25.70 -7.65 -31.11
C THR A 2 25.49 -7.17 -29.66
N ARG A 3 26.48 -6.49 -29.06
CA ARG A 3 26.35 -5.92 -27.70
C ARG A 3 25.38 -4.74 -27.58
N TYR A 4 25.06 -4.06 -28.68
CA TYR A 4 24.13 -2.92 -28.68
C TYR A 4 22.68 -3.43 -28.66
N ILE A 5 22.38 -4.43 -29.50
CA ILE A 5 21.08 -5.12 -29.54
C ILE A 5 20.76 -5.79 -28.20
N GLN A 6 21.78 -6.36 -27.53
CA GLN A 6 21.63 -6.96 -26.20
C GLN A 6 21.28 -5.94 -25.10
N ASN A 7 21.53 -4.66 -25.32
CA ASN A 7 21.31 -3.59 -24.34
C ASN A 7 20.07 -2.71 -24.65
N SER A 8 19.33 -2.98 -25.73
CA SER A 8 18.30 -2.07 -26.26
C SER A 8 16.85 -2.56 -26.06
N GLY A 9 16.60 -3.43 -25.07
CA GLY A 9 15.24 -3.85 -24.72
C GLY A 9 14.51 -2.80 -23.86
N THR A 10 13.18 -2.87 -23.82
CA THR A 10 12.32 -2.00 -22.98
C THR A 10 12.71 -2.08 -21.49
N VAL A 11 13.11 -3.27 -21.03
CA VAL A 11 13.70 -3.48 -19.70
C VAL A 11 15.14 -3.93 -19.87
N ARG A 12 16.03 -3.34 -19.05
CA ARG A 12 17.46 -3.66 -19.05
C ARG A 12 17.70 -5.00 -18.36
N ILE A 13 17.97 -6.04 -19.15
CA ILE A 13 18.37 -7.36 -18.66
C ILE A 13 19.90 -7.49 -18.78
N PRO A 14 20.62 -7.97 -17.74
CA PRO A 14 22.05 -8.24 -17.83
C PRO A 14 22.41 -9.20 -18.96
N VAL A 15 23.55 -8.97 -19.63
CA VAL A 15 23.95 -9.72 -20.83
C VAL A 15 24.07 -11.23 -20.58
N ASN A 16 24.62 -11.63 -19.42
CA ASN A 16 24.70 -13.04 -19.01
C ASN A 16 23.30 -13.66 -18.86
N ARG A 17 22.36 -12.94 -18.25
CA ARG A 17 20.97 -13.38 -18.13
C ARG A 17 20.30 -13.50 -19.49
N GLN A 18 20.57 -12.60 -20.42
CA GLN A 18 20.02 -12.69 -21.77
C GLN A 18 20.55 -13.91 -22.54
N THR A 19 21.82 -14.27 -22.35
CA THR A 19 22.36 -15.52 -22.92
C THR A 19 21.70 -16.77 -22.35
N ASP A 20 21.36 -16.74 -21.06
CA ASP A 20 20.66 -17.85 -20.40
C ASP A 20 19.20 -17.97 -20.88
N ILE A 21 18.50 -16.84 -21.08
CA ILE A 21 17.16 -16.79 -21.67
C ILE A 21 17.17 -17.37 -23.09
N TRP A 22 18.15 -17.04 -23.92
CA TRP A 22 18.24 -17.60 -25.28
C TRP A 22 18.52 -19.11 -25.28
N ARG A 23 19.35 -19.59 -24.35
CA ARG A 23 19.56 -21.04 -24.16
C ARG A 23 18.27 -21.73 -23.73
N TYR A 24 17.56 -21.15 -22.76
CA TYR A 24 16.25 -21.61 -22.31
C TYR A 24 15.23 -21.71 -23.47
N GLN A 25 15.08 -20.65 -24.27
CA GLN A 25 14.15 -20.61 -25.40
C GLN A 25 14.51 -21.63 -26.50
N ARG A 26 15.82 -21.84 -26.72
CA ARG A 26 16.31 -22.84 -27.68
C ARG A 26 15.93 -24.25 -27.23
N VAL A 27 16.28 -24.62 -25.98
CA VAL A 27 15.94 -25.93 -25.41
C VAL A 27 14.44 -26.17 -25.43
N ARG A 28 13.64 -25.17 -25.06
CA ARG A 28 12.18 -25.24 -25.10
C ARG A 28 11.64 -25.49 -26.52
N SER A 29 12.20 -24.81 -27.51
CA SER A 29 11.80 -24.96 -28.92
C SER A 29 12.23 -26.30 -29.52
N ASP A 30 13.42 -26.79 -29.17
CA ASP A 30 13.92 -28.07 -29.63
C ASP A 30 13.12 -29.22 -29.01
N PHE A 31 12.80 -29.15 -27.72
CA PHE A 31 11.94 -30.12 -27.04
C PHE A 31 10.55 -30.17 -27.67
N ARG A 32 9.94 -29.03 -27.96
CA ARG A 32 8.64 -28.96 -28.63
C ARG A 32 8.66 -29.57 -30.03
N LYS A 33 9.75 -29.40 -30.78
CA LYS A 33 9.90 -30.02 -32.11
C LYS A 33 10.05 -31.54 -32.02
N GLU A 34 10.77 -32.03 -31.02
CA GLU A 34 11.07 -33.46 -30.87
C GLU A 34 9.89 -34.24 -30.26
N TYR A 35 9.23 -33.69 -29.25
CA TYR A 35 8.18 -34.37 -28.47
C TYR A 35 6.76 -33.87 -28.75
N GLY A 36 6.59 -32.82 -29.56
CA GLY A 36 5.27 -32.26 -29.92
C GLY A 36 4.50 -31.61 -28.77
N ARG A 37 5.14 -31.42 -27.60
CA ARG A 37 4.54 -30.82 -26.40
C ARG A 37 5.48 -29.81 -25.75
N GLU A 38 4.93 -28.96 -24.89
CA GLU A 38 5.74 -28.07 -24.04
C GLU A 38 6.47 -28.90 -22.95
N PRO A 39 7.72 -28.54 -22.63
CA PRO A 39 8.50 -29.23 -21.60
C PRO A 39 8.05 -28.83 -20.19
N GLU A 40 8.10 -29.79 -19.27
CA GLU A 40 7.86 -29.55 -17.85
C GLU A 40 9.09 -28.94 -17.15
N ILE A 41 8.88 -28.25 -16.02
CA ILE A 41 9.94 -27.55 -15.28
C ILE A 41 11.09 -28.50 -14.89
N TYR A 42 10.78 -29.75 -14.52
CA TYR A 42 11.79 -30.75 -14.15
C TYR A 42 12.63 -31.21 -15.35
N GLU A 43 12.03 -31.30 -16.54
CA GLU A 43 12.70 -31.69 -17.77
C GLU A 43 13.66 -30.58 -18.21
N LEU A 44 13.19 -29.33 -18.16
CA LEU A 44 14.01 -28.14 -18.42
C LEU A 44 15.19 -28.04 -17.45
N ALA A 45 14.96 -28.23 -16.15
CA ALA A 45 16.01 -28.20 -15.13
C ALA A 45 17.10 -29.25 -15.42
N ARG A 46 16.69 -30.46 -15.82
CA ARG A 46 17.62 -31.55 -16.15
C ARG A 46 18.42 -31.29 -17.43
N ILE A 47 17.79 -30.76 -18.47
CA ILE A 47 18.45 -30.47 -19.76
C ILE A 47 19.39 -29.27 -19.66
N LEU A 48 18.98 -28.23 -18.91
CA LEU A 48 19.76 -27.02 -18.71
C LEU A 48 20.83 -27.17 -17.61
N GLY A 49 20.73 -28.20 -16.76
CA GLY A 49 21.65 -28.44 -15.65
C GLY A 49 21.54 -27.41 -14.52
N VAL A 50 20.36 -26.81 -14.34
CA VAL A 50 20.10 -25.74 -13.36
C VAL A 50 19.03 -26.18 -12.35
N SER A 51 18.91 -25.47 -11.24
CA SER A 51 17.90 -25.76 -10.23
C SER A 51 16.49 -25.36 -10.68
N TYR A 52 15.45 -25.97 -10.10
CA TYR A 52 14.05 -25.61 -10.34
C TYR A 52 13.74 -24.13 -10.12
N LYS A 53 14.35 -23.53 -9.10
CA LYS A 53 14.18 -22.11 -8.78
C LYS A 53 14.75 -21.22 -9.88
N GLU A 54 15.88 -21.62 -10.45
CA GLU A 54 16.52 -20.90 -11.56
C GLU A 54 15.72 -21.04 -12.86
N VAL A 55 15.11 -22.20 -13.14
CA VAL A 55 14.21 -22.34 -14.30
C VAL A 55 13.02 -21.40 -14.19
N LYS A 56 12.35 -21.34 -13.02
CA LYS A 56 11.25 -20.39 -12.79
C LYS A 56 11.69 -18.93 -12.89
N ALA A 57 12.89 -18.62 -12.43
CA ALA A 57 13.45 -17.28 -12.58
C ALA A 57 13.70 -16.95 -14.06
N LEU A 58 14.24 -17.89 -14.85
CA LEU A 58 14.47 -17.72 -16.28
C LEU A 58 13.16 -17.60 -17.08
N GLU A 59 12.12 -18.32 -16.69
CA GLU A 59 10.78 -18.20 -17.26
C GLU A 59 10.23 -16.78 -17.04
N LYS A 60 10.27 -16.28 -15.80
CA LYS A 60 9.87 -14.90 -15.47
C LYS A 60 10.72 -13.86 -16.17
N ASP A 61 12.04 -14.06 -16.23
CA ASP A 61 12.97 -13.15 -16.92
C ASP A 61 12.68 -13.11 -18.44
N ALA A 62 12.30 -14.26 -19.03
CA ALA A 62 11.90 -14.34 -20.43
C ALA A 62 10.58 -13.61 -20.71
N GLU A 63 9.59 -13.73 -19.82
CA GLU A 63 8.33 -12.98 -19.90
C GLU A 63 8.58 -11.47 -19.79
N TRP A 64 9.44 -11.04 -18.86
CA TRP A 64 9.82 -9.63 -18.70
C TRP A 64 10.56 -9.05 -19.91
N GLY A 65 11.27 -9.89 -20.67
CA GLY A 65 11.92 -9.49 -21.93
C GLY A 65 10.95 -9.21 -23.08
N HIS A 66 9.71 -9.72 -22.99
CA HIS A 66 8.66 -9.60 -24.00
C HIS A 66 7.45 -8.85 -23.45
N ILE A 67 7.66 -7.58 -23.09
CA ILE A 67 6.55 -6.70 -22.71
C ILE A 67 5.66 -6.47 -23.92
N SER A 68 4.40 -6.88 -23.81
CA SER A 68 3.37 -6.61 -24.82
C SER A 68 3.04 -5.12 -24.89
N SER A 69 2.67 -4.65 -26.09
CA SER A 69 2.23 -3.26 -26.24
C SER A 69 0.92 -3.04 -25.52
N THR A 70 0.82 -1.92 -24.82
CA THR A 70 -0.42 -1.42 -24.22
C THR A 70 -1.50 -1.14 -25.28
N GLU A 71 -1.10 -0.89 -26.53
CA GLU A 71 -2.00 -0.65 -27.67
C GLU A 71 -2.48 -1.94 -28.34
N THR A 72 -2.12 -3.11 -27.81
CA THR A 72 -2.58 -4.39 -28.38
C THR A 72 -4.11 -4.46 -28.24
N PRO A 73 -4.88 -4.59 -29.33
CA PRO A 73 -6.34 -4.74 -29.24
C PRO A 73 -6.69 -6.07 -28.57
N VAL A 74 -7.74 -6.07 -27.75
CA VAL A 74 -8.20 -7.25 -27.00
C VAL A 74 -9.58 -7.65 -27.49
N GLY A 75 -9.67 -8.78 -28.19
CA GLY A 75 -10.93 -9.28 -28.77
C GLY A 75 -11.26 -8.67 -30.13
N ASP A 76 -12.56 -8.63 -30.45
CA ASP A 76 -13.11 -8.04 -31.69
C ASP A 76 -13.50 -6.55 -31.53
N ASP A 77 -13.51 -6.04 -30.31
CA ASP A 77 -13.81 -4.64 -30.00
C ASP A 77 -12.54 -3.78 -30.17
N GLU A 78 -12.71 -2.47 -30.42
CA GLU A 78 -11.61 -1.48 -30.51
C GLU A 78 -10.89 -1.22 -29.17
N ILE A 79 -11.18 -2.01 -28.13
CA ILE A 79 -10.63 -1.83 -26.79
C ILE A 79 -9.18 -2.30 -26.75
N THR A 80 -8.31 -1.45 -26.22
CA THR A 80 -6.88 -1.76 -26.08
C THR A 80 -6.56 -2.38 -24.72
N LEU A 81 -5.45 -3.13 -24.64
CA LEU A 81 -4.97 -3.72 -23.39
C LEU A 81 -4.78 -2.65 -22.30
N GLY A 82 -4.36 -1.43 -22.67
CA GLY A 82 -4.20 -0.31 -21.76
C GLY A 82 -5.48 0.20 -21.13
N GLU A 83 -6.57 0.22 -21.88
CA GLU A 83 -7.88 0.66 -21.37
C GLU A 83 -8.47 -0.33 -20.37
N LEU A 84 -8.07 -1.59 -20.44
CA LEU A 84 -8.47 -2.64 -19.50
C LEU A 84 -7.61 -2.69 -18.23
N LEU A 85 -6.45 -2.03 -18.22
CA LEU A 85 -5.60 -2.00 -17.04
C LEU A 85 -6.18 -1.00 -16.03
N PRO A 86 -6.58 -1.44 -14.82
CA PRO A 86 -6.94 -0.51 -13.77
C PRO A 86 -5.73 0.38 -13.47
N GLY A 87 -5.95 1.69 -13.32
CA GLY A 87 -4.89 2.62 -12.96
C GLY A 87 -4.17 2.15 -11.70
N CYS A 88 -2.83 2.24 -11.69
CA CYS A 88 -2.01 1.82 -10.55
C CYS A 88 -2.25 2.64 -9.27
N GLU A 89 -2.99 3.73 -9.36
CA GLU A 89 -3.36 4.59 -8.25
C GLU A 89 -4.88 4.54 -8.15
N GLY A 90 -5.38 4.06 -7.02
CA GLY A 90 -6.80 4.12 -6.65
C GLY A 90 -7.22 5.57 -6.39
N ILE A 91 -7.01 6.45 -7.36
CA ILE A 91 -7.30 7.89 -7.27
C ILE A 91 -8.77 8.09 -6.89
N GLU A 92 -9.65 7.23 -7.38
CA GLU A 92 -11.07 7.26 -7.03
C GLU A 92 -11.31 6.92 -5.55
N ASP A 93 -10.68 5.86 -5.03
CA ASP A 93 -10.76 5.48 -3.61
C ASP A 93 -10.13 6.56 -2.71
N ASP A 94 -8.99 7.13 -3.11
CA ASP A 94 -8.30 8.21 -2.40
C ASP A 94 -9.13 9.51 -2.34
N ILE A 95 -9.84 9.84 -3.44
CA ILE A 95 -10.73 11.02 -3.49
C ILE A 95 -11.94 10.82 -2.58
N ILE A 96 -12.54 9.62 -2.58
CA ILE A 96 -13.68 9.30 -1.71
C ILE A 96 -13.24 9.35 -0.24
N GLU A 97 -12.08 8.77 0.10
CA GLU A 97 -11.54 8.81 1.45
C GLU A 97 -11.26 10.24 1.94
N GLU A 98 -10.71 11.11 1.09
CA GLU A 98 -10.43 12.50 1.48
C GLU A 98 -11.73 13.31 1.63
N ALA A 99 -12.71 13.10 0.75
CA ALA A 99 -14.02 13.74 0.86
C ALA A 99 -14.74 13.34 2.17
N ASP A 100 -14.72 12.06 2.51
CA ASP A 100 -15.28 11.56 3.78
C ASP A 100 -14.53 12.13 4.99
N ARG A 101 -13.21 12.28 4.88
CA ARG A 101 -12.38 12.86 5.95
C ARG A 101 -12.68 14.33 6.16
N GLU A 102 -12.91 15.06 5.08
CA GLU A 102 -13.30 16.47 5.14
C GLU A 102 -14.70 16.64 5.75
N ALA A 103 -15.66 15.79 5.36
CA ALA A 103 -16.99 15.76 5.96
C ALA A 103 -16.92 15.47 7.48
N LEU A 104 -16.13 14.48 7.90
CA LEU A 104 -15.90 14.17 9.31
C LEU A 104 -15.29 15.37 10.06
N LYS A 105 -14.27 16.03 9.49
CA LYS A 105 -13.66 17.24 10.08
C LYS A 105 -14.71 18.34 10.27
N GLY A 106 -15.60 18.53 9.28
CA GLY A 106 -16.69 19.51 9.32
C GLY A 106 -17.70 19.27 10.44
N ILE A 107 -17.85 18.03 10.91
CA ILE A 107 -18.74 17.67 12.02
C ILE A 107 -17.99 17.68 13.36
N LEU A 108 -16.77 17.12 13.39
CA LEU A 108 -15.98 16.91 14.60
C LEU A 108 -15.49 18.22 15.21
N TRP A 109 -14.92 19.13 14.42
CA TRP A 109 -14.32 20.36 14.97
C TRP A 109 -15.34 21.33 15.56
N PRO A 110 -16.53 21.54 14.97
CA PRO A 110 -17.58 22.32 15.63
C PRO A 110 -18.03 21.70 16.97
N MET A 111 -18.12 20.37 17.07
CA MET A 111 -18.43 19.72 18.35
C MET A 111 -17.34 19.93 19.40
N VAL A 112 -16.08 19.98 18.99
CA VAL A 112 -14.95 20.30 19.86
C VAL A 112 -15.02 21.77 20.30
N ASP A 113 -15.44 22.67 19.44
CA ASP A 113 -15.55 24.11 19.75
C ASP A 113 -16.69 24.40 20.74
N GLU A 114 -17.74 23.58 20.76
CA GLU A 114 -18.80 23.63 21.77
C GLU A 114 -18.37 23.15 23.17
N LEU A 115 -17.15 22.62 23.33
CA LEU A 115 -16.69 22.12 24.63
C LEU A 115 -16.45 23.27 25.62
N PRO A 116 -16.86 23.12 26.89
CA PRO A 116 -16.79 24.19 27.86
C PRO A 116 -15.36 24.50 28.34
N GLY A 117 -15.07 25.79 28.51
CA GLY A 117 -13.82 26.28 29.11
C GLY A 117 -12.59 26.00 28.23
N GLN A 118 -11.50 25.55 28.85
CA GLN A 118 -10.24 25.25 28.15
C GLN A 118 -10.24 23.89 27.43
N GLN A 119 -11.36 23.17 27.42
CA GLN A 119 -11.44 21.81 26.86
C GLN A 119 -11.20 21.78 25.35
N SER A 120 -11.81 22.71 24.61
CA SER A 120 -11.63 22.84 23.17
C SER A 120 -10.17 23.11 22.80
N THR A 121 -9.53 24.03 23.53
CA THR A 121 -8.11 24.38 23.37
C THR A 121 -7.20 23.17 23.62
N VAL A 122 -7.43 22.43 24.70
CA VAL A 122 -6.62 21.23 25.02
C VAL A 122 -6.78 20.15 23.94
N ILE A 123 -7.99 19.92 23.44
CA ILE A 123 -8.23 18.93 22.38
C ILE A 123 -7.59 19.37 21.05
N ARG A 124 -7.75 20.63 20.62
CA ARG A 124 -7.11 21.14 19.40
C ARG A 124 -5.59 21.07 19.50
N ALA A 125 -5.00 21.60 20.57
CA ALA A 125 -3.56 21.61 20.78
C ALA A 125 -2.97 20.18 20.77
N ARG A 126 -3.70 19.21 21.36
CA ARG A 126 -3.22 17.83 21.44
C ARG A 126 -3.39 17.03 20.15
N PHE A 127 -4.51 17.19 19.43
CA PHE A 127 -4.88 16.32 18.31
C PHE A 127 -4.77 16.99 16.93
N LYS A 128 -4.81 18.32 16.85
CA LYS A 128 -4.62 19.07 15.60
C LYS A 128 -3.17 19.53 15.45
N ASP A 129 -2.61 20.09 16.51
CA ASP A 129 -1.26 20.67 16.51
C ASP A 129 -0.20 19.67 17.03
N GLU A 130 -0.62 18.45 17.38
CA GLU A 130 0.21 17.33 17.86
C GLU A 130 1.11 17.62 19.09
N LEU A 131 0.80 18.66 19.87
CA LEU A 131 1.61 19.08 21.02
C LEU A 131 1.57 18.06 22.15
N THR A 132 2.67 17.94 22.88
CA THR A 132 2.81 17.06 24.06
C THR A 132 1.91 17.51 25.22
N LEU A 133 1.55 16.60 26.14
CA LEU A 133 0.78 16.98 27.34
C LEU A 133 1.51 18.02 28.20
N LYS A 134 2.86 18.04 28.13
CA LYS A 134 3.67 19.03 28.80
C LYS A 134 3.48 20.42 28.18
N GLU A 135 3.66 20.54 26.86
CA GLU A 135 3.46 21.79 26.12
C GLU A 135 2.01 22.30 26.23
N VAL A 136 1.03 21.40 26.15
CA VAL A 136 -0.39 21.76 26.34
C VAL A 136 -0.65 22.21 27.78
N GLY A 137 0.00 21.59 28.76
CA GLY A 137 -0.05 22.00 30.17
C GLY A 137 0.47 23.42 30.36
N GLU A 138 1.65 23.71 29.80
CA GLU A 138 2.26 25.05 29.82
C GLU A 138 1.34 26.09 29.16
N MET A 139 0.72 25.76 28.02
CA MET A 139 -0.22 26.63 27.30
C MET A 139 -1.45 27.01 28.13
N ILE A 140 -2.00 26.10 28.93
CA ILE A 140 -3.15 26.37 29.81
C ILE A 140 -2.76 26.89 31.20
N GLY A 141 -1.47 27.17 31.42
CA GLY A 141 -0.94 27.67 32.70
C GLY A 141 -0.98 26.65 33.83
N GLY A 142 -0.75 25.36 33.53
CA GLY A 142 -0.81 24.29 34.53
C GLY A 142 0.19 23.16 34.32
N ALA A 143 0.17 22.19 35.23
CA ALA A 143 1.00 20.99 35.13
C ALA A 143 0.53 20.06 33.98
N PRO A 144 1.39 19.18 33.46
CA PRO A 144 1.02 18.20 32.42
C PRO A 144 -0.20 17.34 32.81
N ASP A 145 -0.32 16.98 34.09
CA ASP A 145 -1.45 16.22 34.61
C ASP A 145 -2.77 16.98 34.53
N ARG A 146 -2.73 18.32 34.63
CA ARG A 146 -3.93 19.15 34.44
C ARG A 146 -4.41 19.06 33.00
N ALA A 147 -3.52 19.16 32.01
CA ALA A 147 -3.86 18.98 30.60
C ALA A 147 -4.48 17.59 30.34
N LYS A 148 -3.92 16.54 30.95
CA LYS A 148 -4.47 15.18 30.89
C LYS A 148 -5.90 15.12 31.46
N GLN A 149 -6.13 15.68 32.65
CA GLN A 149 -7.45 15.69 33.28
C GLN A 149 -8.49 16.47 32.48
N VAL A 150 -8.13 17.65 31.95
CA VAL A 150 -9.01 18.46 31.10
C VAL A 150 -9.33 17.72 29.82
N GLY A 151 -8.34 17.08 29.19
CA GLY A 151 -8.53 16.24 28.01
C GLY A 151 -9.47 15.06 28.27
N MET A 152 -9.33 14.36 29.41
CA MET A 152 -10.24 13.27 29.78
C MET A 152 -11.68 13.74 29.99
N LYS A 153 -11.88 14.93 30.57
CA LYS A 153 -13.21 15.54 30.73
C LYS A 153 -13.81 15.90 29.37
N ALA A 154 -13.01 16.50 28.49
CA ALA A 154 -13.40 16.83 27.12
C ALA A 154 -13.83 15.57 26.33
N LEU A 155 -13.04 14.50 26.39
CA LEU A 155 -13.39 13.24 25.74
C LEU A 155 -14.67 12.61 26.30
N ARG A 156 -14.92 12.75 27.61
CA ARG A 156 -16.19 12.29 28.22
C ARG A 156 -17.38 13.09 27.70
N GLU A 157 -17.22 14.40 27.51
CA GLU A 157 -18.24 15.27 26.92
C GLU A 157 -18.52 14.96 25.45
N LEU A 158 -17.50 14.58 24.67
CA LEU A 158 -17.67 14.13 23.29
C LEU A 158 -18.33 12.73 23.18
N ARG A 159 -18.19 11.89 24.21
CA ARG A 159 -18.80 10.55 24.27
C ARG A 159 -20.29 10.54 24.65
N LYS A 160 -20.92 11.70 24.88
CA LYS A 160 -22.35 11.76 25.18
C LYS A 160 -23.17 11.22 23.99
N PRO A 161 -24.31 10.51 24.24
CA PRO A 161 -25.05 9.83 23.19
C PRO A 161 -25.41 10.72 22.00
N SER A 162 -25.87 11.94 22.25
CA SER A 162 -26.27 12.91 21.21
C SER A 162 -25.14 13.33 20.26
N ARG A 163 -23.88 13.29 20.73
CA ARG A 163 -22.68 13.59 19.93
C ARG A 163 -22.11 12.32 19.31
N ALA A 164 -22.08 11.23 20.07
CA ALA A 164 -21.60 9.93 19.61
C ALA A 164 -22.44 9.38 18.45
N GLU A 165 -23.76 9.58 18.45
CA GLU A 165 -24.66 9.15 17.37
C GLU A 165 -24.32 9.81 16.02
N LYS A 166 -23.93 11.09 16.04
CA LYS A 166 -23.50 11.82 14.85
C LYS A 166 -22.15 11.36 14.30
N LEU A 167 -21.27 10.83 15.16
CA LEU A 167 -19.95 10.33 14.79
C LEU A 167 -19.94 8.84 14.44
N ARG A 168 -21.03 8.11 14.77
CA ARG A 168 -21.16 6.67 14.60
C ARG A 168 -20.98 6.17 13.16
N PRO A 169 -21.52 6.82 12.12
CA PRO A 169 -21.34 6.37 10.73
C PRO A 169 -19.86 6.31 10.32
N TYR A 170 -19.07 7.28 10.79
CA TYR A 170 -17.63 7.34 10.52
C TYR A 170 -16.83 6.31 11.34
N MET A 171 -17.33 5.86 12.50
CA MET A 171 -16.62 4.86 13.30
C MET A 171 -16.55 3.50 12.60
N GLU A 172 -17.63 3.06 11.96
CA GLU A 172 -17.65 1.77 11.26
C GLU A 172 -16.77 1.81 10.00
N GLN A 173 -16.84 2.89 9.24
CA GLN A 173 -16.00 3.11 8.05
C GLN A 173 -14.51 3.20 8.41
N TYR A 174 -14.12 4.04 9.38
CA TYR A 174 -12.70 4.24 9.69
C TYR A 174 -12.07 3.13 10.54
N ILE A 175 -12.80 2.47 11.44
CA ILE A 175 -12.23 1.37 12.25
C ILE A 175 -12.06 0.11 11.39
N MET A 176 -13.00 -0.21 10.51
CA MET A 176 -12.80 -1.30 9.53
C MET A 176 -11.72 -0.93 8.52
N ALA A 177 -11.77 0.25 7.90
CA ALA A 177 -10.77 0.64 6.89
C ALA A 177 -9.34 0.69 7.46
N HIS A 178 -9.12 1.26 8.67
CA HIS A 178 -7.80 1.23 9.30
C HIS A 178 -7.35 -0.15 9.75
N ALA A 179 -8.28 -1.06 10.08
CA ALA A 179 -7.95 -2.44 10.38
C ALA A 179 -7.51 -3.24 9.13
N PHE A 180 -7.82 -2.76 7.93
CA PHE A 180 -7.38 -3.36 6.66
C PHE A 180 -6.19 -2.64 6.02
N ASN A 181 -5.98 -1.35 6.34
CA ASN A 181 -4.85 -0.56 5.84
C ASN A 181 -3.51 -1.13 6.34
N GLY A 182 -2.78 -1.80 5.43
CA GLY A 182 -1.49 -2.43 5.70
C GLY A 182 -1.56 -3.85 6.27
N CYS A 183 -2.75 -4.45 6.37
CA CYS A 183 -2.94 -5.85 6.74
C CYS A 183 -2.91 -6.82 5.54
N GLY A 184 -2.69 -6.32 4.32
CA GLY A 184 -2.53 -7.13 3.13
C GLY A 184 -1.20 -7.91 3.13
N VAL A 185 -1.24 -9.16 2.65
CA VAL A 185 -0.04 -10.02 2.49
C VAL A 185 1.04 -9.32 1.65
N ASP A 186 0.65 -8.56 0.63
CA ASP A 186 1.57 -7.79 -0.21
C ASP A 186 2.31 -6.69 0.58
N THR A 187 1.58 -5.93 1.40
CA THR A 187 2.16 -4.87 2.21
C THR A 187 3.09 -5.44 3.29
N PHE A 188 2.72 -6.55 3.92
CA PHE A 188 3.58 -7.26 4.88
C PHE A 188 4.87 -7.76 4.19
N ASN A 189 4.77 -8.36 3.01
CA ASN A 189 5.95 -8.81 2.26
C ASN A 189 6.89 -7.68 1.86
N ARG A 190 6.37 -6.47 1.60
CA ARG A 190 7.19 -5.28 1.30
C ARG A 190 7.80 -4.62 2.53
N THR A 191 7.04 -4.52 3.62
CA THR A 191 7.40 -3.67 4.76
C THR A 191 7.85 -4.44 6.00
N TRP A 192 7.70 -5.77 5.99
CA TRP A 192 8.02 -6.68 7.11
C TRP A 192 7.45 -6.24 8.47
N THR A 193 6.39 -5.44 8.46
CA THR A 193 5.78 -4.89 9.66
C THR A 193 4.27 -5.09 9.58
N SER A 194 3.74 -5.78 10.58
CA SER A 194 2.30 -5.91 10.78
C SER A 194 1.68 -4.55 11.18
N SER A 195 0.36 -4.40 10.98
CA SER A 195 -0.37 -3.20 11.43
C SER A 195 -0.22 -2.95 12.93
N THR A 196 -0.17 -4.03 13.72
CA THR A 196 0.11 -4.02 15.15
C THR A 196 1.55 -3.59 15.47
N GLU A 197 2.55 -4.05 14.72
CA GLU A 197 3.95 -3.61 14.89
C GLU A 197 4.15 -2.14 14.49
N ARG A 198 3.55 -1.67 13.40
CA ARG A 198 3.63 -0.24 13.03
C ARG A 198 3.06 0.67 14.09
N THR A 199 1.93 0.27 14.69
CA THR A 199 1.32 1.06 15.76
C THR A 199 2.22 1.05 17.00
N ALA A 200 2.84 -0.08 17.34
CA ALA A 200 3.80 -0.18 18.42
C ALA A 200 5.08 0.66 18.17
N LEU A 201 5.64 0.62 16.95
CA LEU A 201 6.81 1.38 16.56
C LEU A 201 6.56 2.90 16.62
N ARG A 202 5.40 3.38 16.15
CA ARG A 202 5.01 4.80 16.29
C ARG A 202 4.88 5.23 17.75
N VAL A 203 4.46 4.34 18.63
CA VAL A 203 4.38 4.61 20.07
C VAL A 203 5.79 4.65 20.68
N MET A 204 6.71 3.79 20.21
CA MET A 204 8.11 3.78 20.65
C MET A 204 8.92 4.98 20.16
N GLU A 205 8.70 5.46 18.93
CA GLU A 205 9.35 6.66 18.39
C GLU A 205 8.92 7.96 19.09
N ARG A 206 7.81 7.93 19.84
CA ARG A 206 7.25 9.07 20.57
C ARG A 206 7.60 9.07 22.08
N LEU A 207 8.39 8.10 22.55
CA LEU A 207 8.95 8.03 23.91
C LEU A 207 10.40 8.53 23.92
#